data_AF-A0A6V8NMS8-F1
#
_entry.id   AF-A0A6V8NMS8-F1
#
_cell.length_a   1.000
_cell.length_b   1.000
_cell.length_c   1.000
_cell.angle_alpha   90.00
_cell.angle_beta   90.00
_cell.angle_gamma   90.00
#
_symmetry.space_group_name_H-M   'P 1'
#
loop_
_entity.id
_entity.type
_entity.pdbx_description
1 polymer ?
#
loop_
_entity_poly.entity_id
_entity_poly.type
_entity_poly.pdbx_seq_one_letter_code
_entity_poly.pdbx_strand_id
1 'polypeptide(L)' 'MTFLVNNSPFAGREGQFVTSRKLRERLFRELDTNVSLRVEETDSADSFKVSGRGELHLS' A
#
# COMPACT_ATOMS: atom_id res chain seq x y z
N MET A 1 -9.30 3.04 0.65
CA MET A 1 -8.72 2.69 -0.66
C MET A 1 -7.95 1.37 -0.53
N THR A 2 -7.92 0.54 -1.57
CA THR A 2 -7.19 -0.74 -1.53
C THR A 2 -5.91 -0.61 -2.35
N PHE A 3 -4.77 -0.86 -1.71
CA PHE A 3 -3.46 -0.90 -2.35
C PHE A 3 -3.10 -2.35 -2.62
N LEU A 4 -2.75 -2.65 -3.87
CA LEU A 4 -2.42 -4.01 -4.30
C LEU A 4 -1.06 -4.03 -4.98
N VAL A 5 -0.42 -5.20 -4.97
CA VAL A 5 0.71 -5.47 -5.84
C VAL A 5 0.25 -5.44 -7.30
N ASN A 6 1.03 -4.79 -8.16
CA ASN A 6 0.77 -4.78 -9.60
C ASN A 6 0.98 -6.19 -10.17
N ASN A 7 -0.09 -6.80 -10.67
CA ASN A 7 -0.11 -8.13 -11.29
C ASN A 7 -0.31 -8.08 -12.82
N SER A 8 -0.16 -6.91 -13.44
CA SER A 8 -0.29 -6.74 -14.89
C SER A 8 0.92 -7.29 -15.67
N PRO A 9 0.80 -7.52 -16.99
CA PRO A 9 1.93 -7.93 -17.86
C PRO A 9 3.10 -6.93 -17.91
N PHE A 10 2.90 -5.71 -17.41
CA PHE A 10 3.90 -4.66 -17.32
C PHE A 10 4.51 -4.51 -15.92
N ALA A 11 4.09 -5.33 -14.96
CA ALA A 11 4.66 -5.33 -13.62
C ALA A 11 6.18 -5.55 -13.67
N GLY A 12 6.93 -4.69 -12.97
CA GLY A 12 8.40 -4.74 -12.93
C GLY A 12 9.12 -4.15 -14.15
N ARG A 13 8.41 -3.66 -15.18
CA ARG A 13 9.04 -2.87 -16.26
C ARG A 13 9.35 -1.44 -15.82
N GLU A 14 8.57 -0.93 -14.88
CA GLU A 14 8.74 0.38 -14.24
C GLU A 14 8.62 0.24 -12.72
N GLY A 15 9.48 0.95 -11.98
CA GLY A 15 9.55 0.89 -10.53
C GLY A 15 10.39 -0.28 -9.98
N GLN A 16 11.19 -0.02 -8.96
CA GLN A 16 12.10 -1.01 -8.34
C GLN A 16 11.43 -1.81 -7.21
N PHE A 17 10.41 -1.24 -6.56
CA PHE A 17 9.77 -1.82 -5.37
C PHE A 17 8.35 -2.29 -5.68
N VAL A 18 8.25 -3.48 -6.27
CA VAL A 18 6.97 -4.02 -6.77
C VAL A 18 6.42 -5.18 -5.94
N THR A 19 7.11 -5.63 -4.89
CA THR A 19 6.69 -6.79 -4.09
C THR A 19 5.77 -6.41 -2.93
N SER A 20 4.87 -7.33 -2.54
CA SER A 20 3.97 -7.13 -1.38
C SER A 20 4.74 -6.76 -0.11
N ARG A 21 5.87 -7.44 0.15
CA ARG A 21 6.72 -7.15 1.30
C ARG A 21 7.21 -5.70 1.33
N LYS A 22 7.59 -5.16 0.17
CA LYS A 22 8.05 -3.76 0.07
C LYS A 22 6.90 -2.77 0.23
N LEU A 23 5.74 -3.08 -0.33
CA LEU A 23 4.52 -2.29 -0.14
C LEU A 23 4.14 -2.23 1.35
N ARG A 24 4.12 -3.38 2.03
CA ARG A 24 3.86 -3.48 3.48
C ARG A 24 4.87 -2.67 4.28
N GLU A 25 6.16 -2.84 4.02
CA GLU A 25 7.23 -2.09 4.71
C GLU A 25 7.00 -0.58 4.60
N ARG A 26 6.64 -0.10 3.41
CA ARG A 26 6.38 1.33 3.16
C ARG A 26 5.14 1.83 3.89
N LEU A 27 4.05 1.07 3.86
CA LEU A 27 2.78 1.43 4.51
C LEU A 27 2.91 1.47 6.03
N PHE A 28 3.54 0.46 6.62
CA PHE A 28 3.74 0.40 8.07
C PHE A 28 4.72 1.45 8.56
N ARG A 29 5.76 1.77 7.79
CA ARG A 29 6.64 2.91 8.11
C ARG A 29 5.88 4.23 8.11
N GLU A 30 4.87 4.41 7.25
CA GLU A 30 4.05 5.62 7.23
C GLU A 30 3.18 5.76 8.48
N LEU A 31 2.75 4.65 9.08
CA LEU A 31 1.95 4.67 10.32
C LEU A 31 2.71 5.31 11.48
N ASP A 32 4.05 5.22 11.49
CA ASP A 32 4.88 5.79 12.56
C ASP A 32 4.84 7.33 12.55
N THR A 33 4.66 7.95 11.39
CA THR A 33 4.63 9.41 11.21
C THR A 33 3.22 9.97 11.01
N ASN A 34 2.30 9.16 10.47
CA ASN A 34 0.99 9.60 10.05
C ASN A 34 -0.12 9.02 10.92
N VAL A 35 -0.43 9.72 12.01
CA VAL A 35 -1.46 9.34 12.99
C VAL A 35 -2.88 9.18 12.41
N SER A 36 -3.16 9.81 11.26
CA SER A 36 -4.47 9.74 10.63
C SER A 36 -4.60 8.59 9.62
N LEU A 37 -3.50 7.88 9.36
CA LEU A 37 -3.47 6.73 8.48
C LEU A 37 -3.79 5.45 9.26
N ARG A 38 -4.59 4.58 8.65
CA ARG A 38 -4.89 3.23 9.12
C ARG A 38 -4.63 2.26 7.96
N VAL A 39 -3.90 1.19 8.26
CA VAL A 39 -3.60 0.13 7.30
C VAL A 39 -4.07 -1.18 7.90
N GLU A 40 -4.93 -1.88 7.16
CA GLU A 40 -5.48 -3.19 7.51
C GLU A 40 -4.95 -4.22 6.50
N GLU A 41 -4.42 -5.34 6.99
CA GLU A 41 -4.14 -6.51 6.15
C GLU A 41 -5.48 -7.15 5.74
N THR A 42 -5.55 -7.66 4.51
CA THR A 42 -6.77 -8.29 3.97
C THR A 42 -6.57 -9.81 3.84
N ASP A 43 -7.59 -10.52 3.36
CA ASP A 43 -7.52 -11.98 3.15
C ASP A 43 -6.46 -12.39 2.10
N SER A 44 -6.04 -11.46 1.24
CA SER A 44 -4.96 -11.65 0.30
C SER A 44 -3.68 -10.98 0.78
N ALA A 45 -2.58 -11.73 0.77
CA ALA A 45 -1.25 -11.26 1.16
C ALA A 45 -0.72 -10.14 0.25
N ASP A 46 -1.34 -9.92 -0.90
CA ASP A 46 -0.95 -8.90 -1.88
C ASP A 46 -1.84 -7.66 -1.86
N SER A 47 -2.80 -7.57 -0.93
CA SER A 47 -3.67 -6.40 -0.77
C SER A 47 -3.74 -5.87 0.65
N PHE A 48 -3.75 -4.54 0.72
CA PHE A 48 -3.81 -3.77 1.96
C PHE A 48 -4.93 -2.74 1.84
N LYS A 49 -5.80 -2.68 2.85
CA LYS A 49 -6.84 -1.67 2.92
C LYS A 49 -6.29 -0.48 3.69
N VAL A 50 -6.20 0.66 3.02
CA VAL A 50 -5.65 1.90 3.55
C VAL A 50 -6.77 2.93 3.70
N SER A 51 -6.91 3.44 4.92
CA SER A 51 -7.88 4.48 5.27
C SER A 51 -7.13 5.70 5.79
N GLY A 52 -7.50 6.89 5.32
CA GLY A 52 -6.89 8.15 5.72
C GLY A 52 -7.96 9.18 6.09
N ARG A 53 -7.53 10.38 6.45
CA ARG A 53 -8.42 11.50 6.82
C ARG A 53 -9.39 11.96 5.71
N GLY A 54 -9.10 11.64 4.45
CA GLY A 54 -9.94 11.94 3.29
C GLY A 54 -9.29 11.47 2.00
N GLU A 55 -9.97 11.61 0.85
CA GLU A 55 -9.43 11.16 -0.45
C GLU A 55 -8.15 11.89 -0.85
N LEU A 56 -8.09 13.21 -0.61
CA LEU A 56 -6.89 14.05 -0.84
C LEU A 56 -5.65 13.57 -0.08
N HIS A 57 -5.85 12.87 1.04
CA HIS A 57 -4.75 12.34 1.85
C HIS A 57 -4.16 11.05 1.29
N LEU A 58 -4.92 10.32 0.46
CA LEU A 58 -4.55 9.03 -0.11
C LEU A 58 -4.13 9.13 -1.57
N SER A 59 -4.12 10.34 -2.14
CA SER A 59 -3.78 10.64 -3.53
C SER A 59 -2.29 10.87 -3.75
#